data_AF-A0A2E8B6I7-F1
#
_entry.id   AF-A0A2E8B6I7-F1
#
_cell.length_a   1.000
_cell.length_b   1.000
_cell.length_c   1.000
_cell.angle_alpha   90.00
_cell.angle_beta   90.00
_cell.angle_gamma   90.00
#
_symmetry.space_group_name_H-M   'P 1'
#
loop_
_entity.id
_entity.type
_entity.pdbx_description
1 polymer ?
#
loop_
_entity_poly.entity_id
_entity_poly.type
_entity_poly.pdbx_seq_one_letter_code
_entity_poly.pdbx_strand_id
1 'polypeptide(L)' 'MALCLPQVARQAAENGNTTDNELAMLTIHGVLHLLGYDHASLEEETVMFGKTEVILSKVFN' A
#
# COMPACT_ATOMS: atom_id res chain seq x y z
N MET A 1 -4.81 12.01 0.57
CA MET A 1 -4.89 10.72 -0.16
C MET A 1 -6.21 10.65 -0.90
N ALA A 2 -6.21 10.17 -2.13
CA ALA A 2 -7.39 9.81 -2.91
C ALA A 2 -7.05 8.57 -3.76
N LEU A 3 -8.01 7.64 -3.93
CA LEU A 3 -7.80 6.39 -4.66
C LEU A 3 -8.80 6.29 -5.82
N CYS A 4 -8.34 5.80 -6.97
CA CYS A 4 -9.15 5.61 -8.17
C CYS A 4 -9.43 4.12 -8.36
N LEU A 5 -10.66 3.66 -8.09
CA LEU A 5 -11.00 2.24 -8.10
C LEU A 5 -10.70 1.51 -9.43
N PRO A 6 -10.97 2.09 -10.62
CA PRO A 6 -10.55 1.48 -11.88
C PRO A 6 -9.04 1.28 -11.99
N GLN A 7 -8.25 2.21 -11.44
CA GLN A 7 -6.79 2.09 -11.41
C GLN A 7 -6.33 1.00 -10.44
N VAL A 8 -6.95 0.92 -9.25
CA VAL A 8 -6.67 -0.16 -8.29
C VAL A 8 -6.92 -1.53 -8.91
N ALA A 9 -8.06 -1.71 -9.60
CA ALA A 9 -8.37 -2.98 -10.27
C ALA A 9 -7.38 -3.33 -11.39
N ARG A 10 -6.94 -2.32 -12.17
CA ARG A 10 -5.92 -2.52 -13.21
C ARG A 10 -4.58 -2.94 -12.60
N GLN A 11 -4.12 -2.21 -11.58
CA GLN A 11 -2.87 -2.49 -10.89
C GLN A 11 -2.89 -3.86 -10.20
N ALA A 12 -4.02 -4.23 -9.58
CA ALA A 12 -4.20 -5.56 -9.00
C ALA A 12 -4.01 -6.66 -10.04
N ALA A 13 -4.63 -6.52 -11.22
CA ALA A 13 -4.49 -7.48 -12.32
C ALA A 13 -3.04 -7.56 -12.85
N GLU A 14 -2.36 -6.41 -13.00
CA GLU A 14 -0.97 -6.33 -13.45
C GLU A 14 0.01 -6.99 -12.46
N ASN A 15 -0.26 -6.84 -11.16
CA ASN A 15 0.57 -7.37 -10.08
C ASN A 15 0.20 -8.79 -9.64
N GLY A 16 -0.86 -9.39 -10.21
CA GLY A 16 -1.35 -10.71 -9.81
C GLY A 16 -2.01 -10.75 -8.42
N ASN A 17 -2.51 -9.60 -7.94
CA ASN A 17 -3.20 -9.44 -6.66
C ASN A 17 -4.73 -9.42 -6.85
N THR A 18 -5.47 -9.62 -5.75
CA THR A 18 -6.90 -9.29 -5.72
C THR A 18 -7.09 -7.78 -5.61
N THR A 19 -8.19 -7.26 -6.16
CA THR A 19 -8.55 -5.84 -6.03
C THR A 19 -8.59 -5.39 -4.57
N ASP A 20 -9.10 -6.24 -3.67
CA ASP A 20 -9.17 -5.94 -2.24
C ASP A 20 -7.78 -5.82 -1.60
N ASN A 21 -6.85 -6.72 -1.95
CA ASN A 21 -5.48 -6.67 -1.44
C ASN A 21 -4.76 -5.41 -1.93
N GLU A 22 -4.88 -5.07 -3.22
CA GLU A 22 -4.30 -3.86 -3.79
C GLU A 22 -4.91 -2.60 -3.18
N LEU A 23 -6.23 -2.59 -2.95
CA LEU A 23 -6.92 -1.48 -2.31
C LEU A 23 -6.44 -1.27 -0.87
N ALA A 24 -6.28 -2.36 -0.10
CA ALA A 24 -5.76 -2.30 1.26
C ALA A 24 -4.32 -1.80 1.29
N MET A 25 -3.46 -2.32 0.42
CA MET A 25 -2.06 -1.89 0.29
C MET A 25 -1.97 -0.39 0.00
N LEU A 26 -2.67 0.10 -1.03
CA LEU A 26 -2.66 1.52 -1.41
C LEU A 26 -3.25 2.43 -0.34
N THR A 27 -4.27 1.95 0.39
CA THR A 27 -4.85 2.68 1.53
C THR A 27 -3.84 2.82 2.66
N ILE A 28 -3.19 1.72 3.06
CA ILE A 28 -2.17 1.72 4.13
C ILE A 28 -1.00 2.62 3.72
N HIS A 29 -0.49 2.44 2.50
CA HIS A 29 0.61 3.22 1.95
C HIS A 29 0.30 4.72 1.95
N GLY A 30 -0.87 5.12 1.44
CA GLY A 30 -1.23 6.53 1.43
C GLY A 30 -1.53 7.10 2.82
N VAL A 31 -1.99 6.29 3.79
CA VAL A 31 -2.09 6.71 5.21
C VAL A 31 -0.70 6.91 5.81
N LEU A 32 0.27 6.02 5.54
CA LEU A 32 1.64 6.18 6.02
C LEU A 32 2.27 7.47 5.47
N HIS A 33 2.02 7.82 4.22
CA HIS A 33 2.42 9.14 3.69
C HIS A 33 1.80 10.31 4.45
N LEU A 34 0.51 10.23 4.82
CA LEU A 34 -0.12 11.26 5.64
C LEU A 34 0.47 11.36 7.06
N LEU A 35 1.07 10.29 7.56
CA LEU A 35 1.76 10.24 8.85
C LEU A 35 3.24 10.67 8.77
N GLY A 36 3.71 11.08 7.59
CA GLY A 36 5.07 11.56 7.38
C GLY A 36 6.11 10.48 7.06
N TYR A 37 5.67 9.25 6.75
CA TYR A 37 6.55 8.26 6.15
C TYR A 37 6.73 8.55 4.67
N ASP A 38 7.93 8.30 4.16
CA ASP A 38 8.24 8.39 2.74
C ASP A 38 9.09 7.18 2.33
N HIS A 39 9.48 7.15 1.07
CA HIS A 39 10.27 6.11 0.43
C HIS A 39 11.19 6.71 -0.64
N ALA A 40 11.66 7.94 -0.43
CA ALA A 40 12.54 8.65 -1.36
C ALA A 40 14.00 8.16 -1.27
N SER A 41 14.39 7.59 -0.14
CA SER A 41 15.67 6.92 0.09
C SER A 41 15.47 5.44 0.45
N LEU A 42 16.51 4.63 0.27
CA LEU A 42 16.48 3.19 0.57
C LEU A 42 16.17 2.91 2.06
N GLU A 43 16.63 3.77 2.96
CA GLU A 43 16.36 3.65 4.40
C GLU A 43 14.89 3.90 4.71
N GLU A 44 14.33 4.99 4.17
CA GLU A 44 12.91 5.33 4.32
C GLU A 44 12.01 4.27 3.68
N GLU A 45 12.38 3.80 2.48
CA GLU A 45 11.69 2.73 1.76
C GLU A 45 11.59 1.47 2.62
N THR A 46 12.72 1.01 3.17
CA THR A 46 12.78 -0.17 4.03
C THR A 46 11.84 -0.05 5.23
N VAL A 47 11.80 1.14 5.85
CA VAL A 47 10.92 1.40 7.00
C VAL A 47 9.44 1.42 6.59
N MET A 48 9.09 2.12 5.50
CA MET A 48 7.71 2.30 5.08
C MET A 48 7.10 1.01 4.54
N PHE A 49 7.83 0.26 3.70
CA PHE A 49 7.35 -1.00 3.15
C PHE A 49 7.22 -2.07 4.24
N GLY A 50 8.20 -2.19 5.14
CA GLY A 50 8.09 -3.13 6.27
C GLY A 50 6.87 -2.84 7.17
N LYS A 51 6.52 -1.57 7.39
CA LYS A 51 5.28 -1.21 8.10
C LYS A 51 4.03 -1.57 7.30
N THR A 52 4.05 -1.34 5.99
CA THR A 52 2.94 -1.68 5.10
C THR A 52 2.64 -3.17 5.18
N GLU A 53 3.66 -4.03 5.09
CA GLU A 53 3.51 -5.49 5.18
C GLU A 53 2.91 -5.95 6.53
N VAL A 54 3.46 -5.44 7.64
CA VAL A 54 2.99 -5.80 9.00
C VAL A 54 1.54 -5.37 9.24
N ILE A 55 1.11 -4.25 8.67
CA ILE A 55 -0.28 -3.79 8.80
C ILE A 55 -1.18 -4.61 7.87
N LEU A 56 -0.77 -4.83 6.62
CA LEU A 56 -1.52 -5.59 5.63
C LEU A 56 -1.80 -7.02 6.12
N SER A 57 -0.83 -7.66 6.77
CA SER A 57 -0.98 -9.00 7.36
C SER A 57 -2.02 -9.07 8.48
N LYS A 58 -2.48 -7.94 9.01
CA LYS A 58 -3.52 -7.87 10.05
C LYS A 58 -4.89 -7.52 9.51
N VAL A 59 -5.00 -7.07 8.26
CA VAL A 59 -6.27 -6.66 7.63
C VAL A 59 -7.06 -7.85 7.11
N PHE A 60 -6.37 -8.91 6.67
CA PHE A 60 -7.00 -10.10 6.07
C PHE A 60 -6.96 -11.35 6.97
N ASN A 61 -6.80 -11.15 8.29
CA ASN A 61 -6.91 -12.22 9.29
C ASN A 61 -8.36 -12.61 9.57
#